data_AF-A0ABD5W954-F1
#
_entry.id   AF-A0ABD5W954-F1
#
_cell.length_a   1.000
_cell.length_b   1.000
_cell.length_c   1.000
_cell.angle_alpha   90.00
_cell.angle_beta   90.00
_cell.angle_gamma   90.00
#
_symmetry.space_group_name_H-M   'P 1'
#
loop_
_entity.id
_entity.type
_entity.pdbx_description
1 polymer ?
#
loop_
_entity_poly.entity_id
_entity_poly.type
_entity_poly.pdbx_seq_one_letter_code
_entity_poly.pdbx_strand_id
1 'polypeptide(L)'
;MTNHQKRLSVPKSWPVERKEEMFTVKADAGPHGESGVPLLILLRDVLGYVDSRKEARYALNQDSIHINGKAVSDEERPVGMFDIIAFSEREEYYRVFPDEGGRLTLTPLDADSAGSKLGKIEGKRNVPGGDVQLTLHDGQTLLVEDDSDYSVGDSLVVGNEDGDIVAHFEYEEGALATAVAGKHAGQIGTIEEIQVTKSSSPNDVILSAYDGDDTFETVEEYIVTIDENFVDADEEEMNELD
;
A
#
# COMPACT_ATOMS: atom_id res chain seq x y z
N MET A 1 -9.66 -9.98 -23.21
CA MET A 1 -9.52 -10.08 -21.74
C MET A 1 -10.88 -10.46 -21.16
N THR A 2 -10.93 -11.14 -20.01
CA THR A 2 -12.18 -11.52 -19.36
C THR A 2 -12.69 -10.37 -18.48
N ASN A 3 -13.97 -10.01 -18.64
CA ASN A 3 -14.63 -8.94 -17.88
C ASN A 3 -15.27 -9.43 -16.57
N HIS A 4 -15.09 -10.71 -16.23
CA HIS A 4 -15.72 -11.34 -15.07
C HIS A 4 -14.68 -12.07 -14.24
N GLN A 5 -14.73 -11.87 -12.92
CA GLN A 5 -13.90 -12.55 -11.94
C GLN A 5 -14.79 -13.39 -11.02
N LYS A 6 -14.46 -14.67 -10.82
CA LYS A 6 -15.14 -15.48 -9.80
C LYS A 6 -14.59 -15.08 -8.43
N ARG A 7 -15.44 -15.00 -7.40
CA ARG A 7 -14.97 -14.79 -6.01
C ARG A 7 -13.99 -15.88 -5.58
N LEU A 8 -14.22 -17.11 -6.03
CA LEU A 8 -13.31 -18.22 -5.74
C LEU A 8 -11.92 -18.05 -6.35
N SER A 9 -11.70 -17.14 -7.31
CA SER A 9 -10.39 -16.91 -7.94
C SER A 9 -9.74 -15.58 -7.55
N VAL A 10 -10.29 -14.84 -6.59
CA VAL A 10 -9.67 -13.59 -6.09
C VAL A 10 -8.37 -13.88 -5.34
N PRO A 11 -7.42 -12.93 -5.32
CA PRO A 11 -6.26 -12.96 -4.45
C PRO A 11 -6.66 -13.16 -2.98
N LYS A 12 -5.81 -13.83 -2.21
CA LYS A 12 -6.05 -14.01 -0.77
C LYS A 12 -5.94 -12.71 0.02
N SER A 13 -5.24 -11.72 -0.52
CA SER A 13 -5.07 -10.40 0.06
C SER A 13 -6.34 -9.56 0.06
N TRP A 14 -7.33 -9.89 -0.78
CA TRP A 14 -8.57 -9.13 -0.82
C TRP A 14 -9.44 -9.43 0.41
N PRO A 15 -9.94 -8.40 1.11
CA PRO A 15 -10.82 -8.57 2.26
C PRO A 15 -12.25 -8.93 1.81
N VAL A 16 -12.41 -10.10 1.20
CA VAL A 16 -13.71 -10.56 0.66
C VAL A 16 -13.96 -12.04 0.89
N GLU A 17 -15.17 -12.38 1.31
CA GLU A 17 -15.57 -13.75 1.55
C GLU A 17 -15.80 -14.52 0.24
N ARG A 18 -14.94 -15.52 -0.02
CA ARG A 18 -14.84 -16.19 -1.34
C ARG A 18 -15.99 -17.15 -1.66
N LYS A 19 -16.80 -17.51 -0.66
CA LYS A 19 -17.84 -18.56 -0.77
C LYS A 19 -19.27 -18.04 -0.61
N GLU A 20 -19.47 -16.75 -0.42
CA GLU A 20 -20.81 -16.16 -0.30
C GLU A 20 -21.46 -15.95 -1.66
N GLU A 21 -20.71 -15.42 -2.63
CA GLU A 21 -21.21 -15.10 -3.96
C GLU A 21 -20.36 -15.76 -5.04
N MET A 22 -20.94 -15.96 -6.23
CA MET A 22 -20.23 -16.60 -7.34
C MET A 22 -19.22 -15.67 -8.01
N PHE A 23 -19.56 -14.40 -8.15
CA PHE A 23 -18.80 -13.40 -8.90
C PHE A 23 -18.44 -12.19 -8.05
N THR A 24 -17.37 -11.52 -8.43
CA THR A 24 -16.96 -10.22 -7.88
C THR A 24 -16.56 -9.28 -9.00
N VAL A 25 -16.32 -8.03 -8.64
CA VAL A 25 -15.68 -7.06 -9.53
C VAL A 25 -14.21 -7.42 -9.70
N LYS A 26 -13.74 -7.28 -10.94
CA LYS A 26 -12.34 -7.47 -11.30
C LYS A 26 -11.62 -6.14 -11.12
N ALA A 27 -10.41 -6.16 -10.58
CA ALA A 27 -9.54 -5.00 -10.58
C ALA A 27 -9.17 -4.64 -12.03
N ASP A 28 -9.30 -3.36 -12.38
CA ASP A 28 -8.87 -2.88 -13.69
C ASP A 28 -7.34 -2.75 -13.76
N ALA A 29 -6.81 -2.53 -14.97
CA ALA A 29 -5.42 -2.13 -15.13
C ALA A 29 -5.20 -0.77 -14.47
N GLY A 30 -4.27 -0.68 -13.53
CA GLY A 30 -4.02 0.54 -12.76
C GLY A 30 -2.84 0.38 -11.81
N PRO A 31 -2.67 1.32 -10.85
CA PRO A 31 -1.54 1.40 -9.92
C PRO A 31 -1.08 0.06 -9.35
N HIS A 32 -2.01 -0.72 -8.81
CA HIS A 32 -1.71 -1.99 -8.11
C HIS A 32 -2.17 -3.24 -8.89
N GLY A 33 -2.61 -3.07 -10.14
CA GLY A 33 -3.05 -4.16 -11.02
C GLY A 33 -3.95 -5.19 -10.34
N GLU A 34 -3.62 -6.49 -10.48
CA GLU A 34 -4.40 -7.58 -9.88
C GLU A 34 -4.17 -7.75 -8.37
N SER A 35 -3.11 -7.17 -7.82
CA SER A 35 -2.80 -7.22 -6.38
C SER A 35 -3.68 -6.26 -5.58
N GLY A 36 -4.07 -5.13 -6.20
CA GLY A 36 -4.96 -4.14 -5.61
C GLY A 36 -6.41 -4.62 -5.49
N VAL A 37 -7.09 -4.11 -4.48
CA VAL A 37 -8.52 -4.34 -4.21
C VAL A 37 -9.33 -3.30 -4.99
N PRO A 38 -10.34 -3.70 -5.78
CA PRO A 38 -11.25 -2.77 -6.41
C PRO A 38 -11.92 -1.88 -5.38
N LEU A 39 -11.98 -0.57 -5.66
CA LEU A 39 -12.61 0.40 -4.78
C LEU A 39 -14.04 0.00 -4.35
N LEU A 40 -14.82 -0.64 -5.24
CA LEU A 40 -16.13 -1.16 -4.88
C LEU A 40 -16.12 -2.11 -3.68
N ILE A 41 -15.11 -2.98 -3.58
CA ILE A 41 -15.03 -3.96 -2.49
C ILE A 41 -14.77 -3.24 -1.17
N LEU A 42 -13.90 -2.23 -1.17
CA LEU A 42 -13.65 -1.42 0.03
C LEU A 42 -14.90 -0.67 0.47
N LEU A 43 -15.64 -0.05 -0.45
CA LEU A 43 -16.85 0.70 -0.12
C LEU A 43 -18.01 -0.19 0.38
N ARG A 44 -18.17 -1.37 -0.21
CA ARG A 44 -19.34 -2.25 0.03
C ARG A 44 -19.06 -3.34 1.06
N ASP A 45 -17.99 -4.10 0.86
CA ASP A 45 -17.72 -5.31 1.64
C ASP A 45 -16.90 -5.01 2.92
N VAL A 46 -16.10 -3.93 2.93
CA VAL A 46 -15.29 -3.52 4.09
C VAL A 46 -15.99 -2.42 4.90
N LEU A 47 -16.24 -1.26 4.30
CA LEU A 47 -16.81 -0.09 4.98
C LEU A 47 -18.34 -0.13 5.11
N GLY A 48 -19.02 -0.86 4.23
CA GLY A 48 -20.49 -0.95 4.24
C GLY A 48 -21.21 0.38 3.94
N TYR A 49 -20.56 1.34 3.27
CA TYR A 49 -21.17 2.64 2.94
C TYR A 49 -22.17 2.57 1.80
N VAL A 50 -22.09 1.51 0.99
CA VAL A 50 -22.96 1.27 -0.16
C VAL A 50 -23.38 -0.19 -0.17
N ASP A 51 -24.61 -0.48 -0.59
CA ASP A 51 -25.12 -1.86 -0.71
C ASP A 51 -24.93 -2.40 -2.13
N SER A 52 -24.89 -1.50 -3.12
CA SER A 52 -24.89 -1.85 -4.53
C SER A 52 -23.83 -1.10 -5.36
N ARG A 53 -23.42 -1.71 -6.48
CA ARG A 53 -22.53 -1.08 -7.47
C ARG A 53 -23.11 0.24 -8.02
N LYS A 54 -24.44 0.36 -8.06
CA LYS A 54 -25.10 1.58 -8.54
C LYS A 54 -24.91 2.74 -7.56
N GLU A 55 -24.99 2.47 -6.25
CA GLU A 55 -24.75 3.47 -5.21
C GLU A 55 -23.29 3.87 -5.14
N ALA A 56 -22.37 2.89 -5.23
CA ALA A 56 -20.94 3.17 -5.33
C ALA A 56 -20.63 4.13 -6.47
N ARG A 57 -21.15 3.85 -7.68
CA ARG A 57 -20.97 4.73 -8.83
C ARG A 57 -21.62 6.10 -8.62
N TYR A 58 -22.77 6.16 -7.95
CA TYR A 58 -23.41 7.44 -7.64
C TYR A 58 -22.52 8.29 -6.71
N ALA A 59 -21.98 7.70 -5.65
CA ALA A 59 -21.07 8.37 -4.72
C ALA A 59 -19.78 8.83 -5.41
N LEU A 60 -19.15 7.97 -6.22
CA LEU A 60 -17.92 8.29 -6.95
C LEU A 60 -18.09 9.44 -7.95
N ASN A 61 -19.26 9.57 -8.58
CA ASN A 61 -19.56 10.68 -9.50
C ASN A 61 -19.82 12.02 -8.79
N GLN A 62 -19.86 12.04 -7.46
CA GLN A 62 -19.99 13.26 -6.68
C GLN A 62 -18.63 13.87 -6.32
N ASP A 63 -17.52 13.26 -6.77
CA ASP A 63 -16.13 13.68 -6.48
C ASP A 63 -15.84 13.81 -4.98
N SER A 64 -16.54 13.04 -4.13
CA SER A 64 -16.40 13.06 -2.68
C SER A 64 -15.35 12.07 -2.15
N ILE A 65 -14.94 11.12 -2.98
CA ILE A 65 -13.99 10.06 -2.64
C ILE A 65 -12.69 10.32 -3.41
N HIS A 66 -11.61 10.48 -2.65
CA HIS A 66 -10.28 10.73 -3.19
C HIS A 66 -9.35 9.56 -2.85
N ILE A 67 -8.47 9.21 -3.80
CA ILE A 67 -7.37 8.28 -3.59
C ILE A 67 -6.07 9.05 -3.85
N ASN A 68 -5.19 9.11 -2.86
CA ASN A 68 -3.92 9.83 -2.93
C ASN A 68 -4.11 11.29 -3.42
N GLY A 69 -5.11 11.98 -2.83
CA GLY A 69 -5.47 13.36 -3.16
C GLY A 69 -6.24 13.57 -4.47
N LYS A 70 -6.50 12.52 -5.27
CA LYS A 70 -7.19 12.63 -6.57
C LYS A 70 -8.60 12.06 -6.49
N ALA A 71 -9.59 12.82 -6.95
CA ALA A 71 -10.96 12.32 -7.07
C ALA A 71 -11.02 11.13 -8.04
N VAL A 72 -11.74 10.07 -7.65
CA VAL A 72 -11.86 8.85 -8.45
C VAL A 72 -13.32 8.58 -8.80
N SER A 73 -13.57 8.35 -10.08
CA SER A 73 -14.90 8.02 -10.60
C SER A 73 -15.11 6.52 -10.88
N ASP A 74 -14.02 5.75 -10.96
CA ASP A 74 -14.03 4.35 -11.37
C ASP A 74 -14.05 3.39 -10.17
N GLU A 75 -15.13 2.62 -10.04
CA GLU A 75 -15.29 1.65 -8.97
C GLU A 75 -14.39 0.39 -9.11
N GLU A 76 -13.82 0.15 -10.29
CA GLU A 76 -12.93 -0.99 -10.57
C GLU A 76 -11.45 -0.65 -10.35
N ARG A 77 -11.14 0.62 -10.05
CA ARG A 77 -9.77 1.09 -9.81
C ARG A 77 -9.12 0.24 -8.70
N PRO A 78 -7.95 -0.37 -8.97
CA PRO A 78 -7.22 -1.11 -7.95
C PRO A 78 -6.62 -0.13 -6.93
N VAL A 79 -7.02 -0.29 -5.68
CA VAL A 79 -6.43 0.37 -4.52
C VAL A 79 -5.54 -0.64 -3.82
N GLY A 80 -4.30 -0.27 -3.54
CA GLY A 80 -3.34 -1.17 -2.93
C GLY A 80 -2.66 -0.55 -1.74
N MET A 81 -1.58 -1.19 -1.33
CA MET A 81 -0.86 -0.83 -0.14
C MET A 81 -0.36 0.62 -0.15
N PHE A 82 -0.38 1.26 1.02
CA PHE A 82 -0.04 2.66 1.28
C PHE A 82 -0.89 3.70 0.52
N ASP A 83 -1.87 3.28 -0.27
CA ASP A 83 -2.86 4.21 -0.80
C ASP A 83 -3.68 4.80 0.36
N ILE A 84 -3.97 6.09 0.24
CA ILE A 84 -4.80 6.83 1.18
C ILE A 84 -6.14 7.10 0.52
N ILE A 85 -7.21 6.67 1.19
CA ILE A 85 -8.59 6.90 0.80
C ILE A 85 -9.16 7.99 1.69
N ALA A 86 -9.61 9.08 1.09
CA ALA A 86 -10.20 10.20 1.81
C ALA A 86 -11.67 10.41 1.40
N PHE A 87 -12.53 10.55 2.40
CA PHE A 87 -13.95 10.84 2.25
C PHE A 87 -14.23 12.28 2.68
N SER A 88 -14.19 13.22 1.74
CA SER A 88 -14.21 14.66 2.02
C SER A 88 -15.46 15.13 2.75
N GLU A 89 -16.62 14.52 2.50
CA GLU A 89 -17.88 14.88 3.18
C GLU A 89 -17.98 14.35 4.61
N ARG A 90 -17.16 13.35 4.95
CA ARG A 90 -17.18 12.67 6.26
C ARG A 90 -15.99 13.04 7.13
N GLU A 91 -14.98 13.70 6.55
CA GLU A 91 -13.70 14.00 7.22
C GLU A 91 -13.02 12.72 7.74
N GLU A 92 -13.20 11.60 7.02
CA GLU A 92 -12.63 10.29 7.32
C GLU A 92 -11.51 9.97 6.33
N TYR A 93 -10.37 9.50 6.85
CA TYR A 93 -9.20 9.14 6.06
C TYR A 93 -8.74 7.75 6.47
N TYR A 94 -8.35 6.95 5.49
CA TYR A 94 -7.90 5.59 5.71
C TYR A 94 -6.64 5.31 4.90
N ARG A 95 -5.67 4.64 5.51
CA ARG A 95 -4.50 4.07 4.84
C ARG A 95 -4.76 2.58 4.59
N VAL A 96 -4.44 2.12 3.38
CA VAL A 96 -4.50 0.69 3.06
C VAL A 96 -3.21 0.02 3.49
N PHE A 97 -3.30 -0.96 4.39
CA PHE A 97 -2.14 -1.68 4.92
C PHE A 97 -2.48 -3.17 5.12
N PRO A 98 -1.53 -4.10 4.93
CA PRO A 98 -1.78 -5.51 5.22
C PRO A 98 -1.83 -5.76 6.73
N ASP A 99 -2.87 -6.45 7.18
CA ASP A 99 -3.00 -7.02 8.54
C ASP A 99 -2.23 -8.36 8.64
N GLU A 100 -2.10 -8.89 9.85
CA GLU A 100 -1.52 -10.21 10.12
C GLU A 100 -2.18 -11.30 9.26
N GLY A 101 -1.38 -11.93 8.40
CA GLY A 101 -1.86 -12.93 7.43
C GLY A 101 -2.10 -12.36 6.02
N GLY A 102 -1.79 -11.09 5.80
CA GLY A 102 -1.62 -10.47 4.48
C GLY A 102 -2.91 -10.06 3.78
N ARG A 103 -4.01 -9.93 4.53
CA ARG A 103 -5.24 -9.31 4.01
C ARG A 103 -5.10 -7.81 4.09
N LEU A 104 -5.44 -7.09 3.03
CA LEU A 104 -5.46 -5.64 3.05
C LEU A 104 -6.62 -5.16 3.93
N THR A 105 -6.30 -4.33 4.91
CA THR A 105 -7.23 -3.64 5.80
C THR A 105 -7.15 -2.12 5.59
N LEU A 106 -8.09 -1.41 6.19
CA LEU A 106 -8.16 0.04 6.21
C LEU A 106 -7.88 0.52 7.63
N THR A 107 -6.71 1.12 7.82
CA THR A 107 -6.32 1.71 9.09
C THR A 107 -6.74 3.18 9.09
N PRO A 108 -7.49 3.66 10.10
CA PRO A 108 -7.83 5.07 10.22
C PRO A 108 -6.58 5.97 10.23
N LEU A 109 -6.72 7.17 9.69
CA LEU A 109 -5.64 8.15 9.61
C LEU A 109 -6.18 9.54 9.96
N ASP A 110 -5.35 10.37 10.58
CA ASP A 110 -5.66 11.77 10.79
C ASP A 110 -5.54 12.59 9.49
N ALA A 111 -6.16 13.77 9.48
CA ALA A 111 -6.19 14.63 8.30
C ALA A 111 -4.80 15.19 7.92
N ASP A 112 -3.91 15.39 8.90
CA ASP A 112 -2.57 15.95 8.65
C ASP A 112 -1.68 14.90 7.96
N SER A 113 -1.75 13.65 8.42
CA SER A 113 -1.05 12.52 7.82
C SER A 113 -1.61 12.12 6.45
N ALA A 114 -2.87 12.44 6.15
CA ALA A 114 -3.50 12.13 4.86
C ALA A 114 -2.96 12.95 3.67
N GLY A 115 -2.18 14.00 3.95
CA GLY A 115 -1.59 14.87 2.91
C GLY A 115 -0.43 14.23 2.13
N SER A 116 0.13 13.12 2.63
CA SER A 116 1.27 12.45 1.99
C SER A 116 1.20 10.94 2.14
N LYS A 117 1.79 10.20 1.21
CA LYS A 117 1.78 8.73 1.21
C LYS A 117 3.19 8.15 1.10
N LEU A 118 3.36 6.95 1.62
CA LEU A 118 4.60 6.20 1.48
C LEU A 118 4.65 5.50 0.11
N GLY A 119 5.82 5.48 -0.51
CA GLY A 119 6.06 4.75 -1.75
C GLY A 119 7.47 4.17 -1.80
N LYS A 120 7.57 2.84 -1.88
CA LYS A 120 8.83 2.13 -2.19
C LYS A 120 9.25 2.36 -3.63
N ILE A 121 10.53 2.64 -3.85
CA ILE A 121 11.16 2.73 -5.17
C ILE A 121 11.42 1.31 -5.70
N GLU A 122 10.71 0.93 -6.77
CA GLU A 122 10.91 -0.35 -7.46
C GLU A 122 11.85 -0.24 -8.65
N GLY A 123 11.94 0.94 -9.25
CA GLY A 123 12.70 1.14 -10.47
C GLY A 123 13.35 2.50 -10.52
N LYS A 124 14.56 2.53 -11.07
CA LYS A 124 15.33 3.74 -11.32
C LYS A 124 15.83 3.73 -12.75
N ARG A 125 15.63 4.83 -13.48
CA ARG A 125 16.02 4.91 -14.89
C ARG A 125 16.39 6.34 -15.32
N ASN A 126 17.53 6.48 -15.97
CA ASN A 126 17.91 7.75 -16.62
C ASN A 126 17.01 8.03 -17.82
N VAL A 127 16.49 9.25 -17.90
CA VAL A 127 15.62 9.70 -19.01
C VAL A 127 16.35 10.73 -19.89
N PRO A 128 15.93 10.88 -21.17
CA PRO A 128 16.48 11.94 -22.03
C PRO A 128 16.21 13.31 -21.40
N GLY A 129 17.28 14.07 -21.13
CA GLY A 129 17.20 15.33 -20.39
C GLY A 129 18.30 15.46 -19.33
N GLY A 130 18.80 14.33 -18.84
CA GLY A 130 19.79 14.27 -17.76
C GLY A 130 19.18 13.80 -16.44
N ASP A 131 17.87 14.00 -16.29
CA ASP A 131 17.11 13.60 -15.11
C ASP A 131 17.01 12.08 -14.95
N VAL A 132 16.65 11.67 -13.74
CA VAL A 132 16.38 10.29 -13.37
C VAL A 132 14.92 10.13 -13.00
N GLN A 133 14.29 9.11 -13.55
CA GLN A 133 12.94 8.69 -13.20
C GLN A 133 13.01 7.64 -12.09
N LEU A 134 12.33 7.92 -10.98
CA LEU A 134 12.02 6.97 -9.91
C LEU A 134 10.61 6.43 -10.16
N THR A 135 10.48 5.11 -10.24
CA THR A 135 9.19 4.42 -10.35
C THR A 135 8.87 3.78 -9.01
N LEU A 136 7.73 4.17 -8.45
CA LEU A 136 7.20 3.64 -7.19
C LEU A 136 6.35 2.40 -7.42
N HIS A 137 6.12 1.62 -6.36
CA HIS A 137 5.34 0.37 -6.40
C HIS A 137 3.87 0.52 -6.83
N ASP A 138 3.28 1.71 -6.66
CA ASP A 138 1.94 2.04 -7.14
C ASP A 138 1.94 2.56 -8.61
N GLY A 139 3.08 2.47 -9.28
CA GLY A 139 3.26 2.94 -10.66
C GLY A 139 3.39 4.46 -10.81
N GLN A 140 3.38 5.24 -9.73
CA GLN A 140 3.71 6.66 -9.79
C GLN A 140 5.18 6.84 -10.19
N THR A 141 5.44 7.85 -11.04
CA THR A 141 6.79 8.19 -11.48
C THR A 141 7.16 9.59 -11.01
N LEU A 142 8.34 9.73 -10.40
CA LEU A 142 8.92 11.01 -9.98
C LEU A 142 10.17 11.30 -10.82
N LEU A 143 10.40 12.57 -11.16
CA LEU A 143 11.60 13.01 -11.87
C LEU A 143 12.49 13.79 -10.91
N VAL A 144 13.77 13.41 -10.83
CA VAL A 144 14.78 14.06 -9.99
C VAL A 144 16.00 14.42 -10.83
N GLU A 145 16.60 15.59 -10.58
CA GLU A 145 17.80 16.07 -11.29
C GLU A 145 19.09 15.41 -10.79
N ASP A 146 19.15 15.10 -9.49
CA ASP A 146 20.23 14.36 -8.84
C ASP A 146 19.69 13.06 -8.27
N ASP A 147 20.38 11.96 -8.57
CA ASP A 147 19.95 10.61 -8.24
C ASP A 147 20.79 9.97 -7.16
N SER A 148 21.83 10.66 -6.69
CA SER A 148 22.82 10.10 -5.77
C SER A 148 22.23 9.71 -4.41
N ASP A 149 21.16 10.37 -4.01
CA ASP A 149 20.48 10.15 -2.74
C ASP A 149 19.44 9.02 -2.80
N TYR A 150 19.04 8.52 -3.98
CA TYR A 150 17.90 7.58 -4.10
C TYR A 150 18.31 6.22 -4.67
N SER A 151 18.03 5.15 -3.93
CA SER A 151 18.28 3.77 -4.34
C SER A 151 17.01 2.96 -4.53
N VAL A 152 17.09 1.91 -5.36
CA VAL A 152 15.98 0.93 -5.47
C VAL A 152 15.89 0.18 -4.16
N GLY A 153 14.68 0.06 -3.62
CA GLY A 153 14.43 -0.50 -2.28
C GLY A 153 14.08 0.55 -1.24
N ASP A 154 14.55 1.78 -1.40
CA ASP A 154 14.26 2.89 -0.50
C ASP A 154 12.77 3.27 -0.54
N SER A 155 12.31 3.92 0.52
CA SER A 155 10.94 4.42 0.61
C SER A 155 10.91 5.93 0.67
N LEU A 156 9.94 6.52 -0.03
CA LEU A 156 9.74 7.97 -0.10
C LEU A 156 8.38 8.33 0.46
N VAL A 157 8.32 9.42 1.23
CA VAL A 157 7.06 10.09 1.56
C VAL A 157 6.80 11.13 0.49
N VAL A 158 5.69 10.99 -0.22
CA VAL A 158 5.34 11.82 -1.37
C VAL A 158 4.07 12.60 -1.06
N GLY A 159 4.12 13.92 -1.24
CA GLY A 159 2.96 14.79 -1.10
C GLY A 159 1.89 14.46 -2.15
N ASN A 160 0.63 14.35 -1.73
CA ASN A 160 -0.47 13.96 -2.61
C ASN A 160 -0.87 15.06 -3.62
N GLU A 161 -0.65 16.34 -3.27
CA GLU A 161 -1.01 17.49 -4.12
C GLU A 161 0.06 17.77 -5.19
N ASP A 162 1.29 18.04 -4.76
CA ASP A 162 2.36 18.53 -5.64
C ASP A 162 3.29 17.41 -6.15
N GLY A 163 3.25 16.23 -5.52
CA GLY A 163 4.15 15.12 -5.85
C GLY A 163 5.59 15.31 -5.34
N ASP A 164 5.80 16.29 -4.46
CA ASP A 164 7.10 16.58 -3.86
C ASP A 164 7.51 15.47 -2.87
N ILE A 165 8.82 15.21 -2.80
CA ILE A 165 9.41 14.28 -1.85
C ILE A 165 9.58 15.01 -0.51
N VAL A 166 8.85 14.54 0.51
CA VAL A 166 8.84 15.11 1.85
C VAL A 166 9.90 14.46 2.74
N ALA A 167 10.07 13.15 2.61
CA ALA A 167 11.04 12.37 3.37
C ALA A 167 11.53 11.16 2.55
N HIS A 168 12.68 10.63 2.95
CA HIS A 168 13.35 9.50 2.33
C HIS A 168 13.90 8.58 3.42
N PHE A 169 13.64 7.28 3.26
CA PHE A 169 14.05 6.22 4.17
C PHE A 169 14.87 5.20 3.40
N GLU A 170 16.17 5.18 3.70
CA GLU A 170 17.14 4.28 3.07
C GLU A 170 16.89 2.83 3.49
N TYR A 171 17.02 1.92 2.51
CA TYR A 171 16.99 0.48 2.77
C TYR A 171 18.37 -0.02 3.21
N GLU A 172 18.61 -0.02 4.53
CA GLU A 172 19.86 -0.46 5.14
C GLU A 172 19.67 -1.21 6.48
N GLU A 173 20.74 -1.85 6.96
CA GLU A 173 20.76 -2.50 8.28
C GLU A 173 20.53 -1.45 9.38
N GLY A 174 19.61 -1.74 10.30
CA GLY A 174 19.17 -0.83 11.35
C GLY A 174 17.95 0.02 10.98
N ALA A 175 17.48 0.00 9.73
CA ALA A 175 16.25 0.68 9.35
C ALA A 175 15.00 -0.05 9.86
N LEU A 176 13.98 0.72 10.24
CA LEU A 176 12.65 0.20 10.56
C LEU A 176 11.93 -0.16 9.25
N ALA A 177 11.32 -1.32 9.21
CA ALA A 177 10.65 -1.80 8.01
C ALA A 177 9.46 -2.70 8.33
N THR A 178 8.55 -2.80 7.36
CA THR A 178 7.42 -3.70 7.41
C THR A 178 7.48 -4.73 6.30
N ALA A 179 7.05 -5.95 6.61
CA ALA A 179 6.81 -6.98 5.63
C ALA A 179 5.40 -6.81 5.03
N VAL A 180 5.35 -6.63 3.71
CA VAL A 180 4.11 -6.29 3.01
C VAL A 180 3.39 -7.48 2.39
N ALA A 181 4.08 -8.62 2.31
CA ALA A 181 3.60 -9.84 1.70
C ALA A 181 4.25 -11.06 2.36
N GLY A 182 3.77 -12.24 1.96
CA GLY A 182 4.25 -13.51 2.51
C GLY A 182 3.60 -13.86 3.84
N LYS A 183 4.25 -14.76 4.59
CA LYS A 183 3.72 -15.26 5.88
C LYS A 183 3.76 -14.18 6.97
N HIS A 184 4.73 -13.28 6.89
CA HIS A 184 5.01 -12.22 7.86
C HIS A 184 4.36 -10.89 7.45
N ALA A 185 3.42 -10.89 6.50
CA ALA A 185 2.74 -9.67 6.07
C ALA A 185 2.04 -8.97 7.24
N GLY A 186 2.24 -7.66 7.35
CA GLY A 186 1.79 -6.80 8.46
C GLY A 186 2.82 -6.66 9.58
N GLN A 187 3.81 -7.56 9.69
CA GLN A 187 4.79 -7.48 10.77
C GLN A 187 5.80 -6.36 10.54
N ILE A 188 6.02 -5.58 11.59
CA ILE A 188 7.02 -4.51 11.64
C ILE A 188 8.25 -5.00 12.40
N GLY A 189 9.44 -4.60 11.96
CA GLY A 189 10.69 -4.92 12.61
C GLY A 189 11.86 -4.08 12.14
N THR A 190 12.98 -4.20 12.84
CA THR A 190 14.24 -3.54 12.45
C THR A 190 15.08 -4.51 11.62
N ILE A 191 15.62 -4.05 10.49
CA ILE A 191 16.47 -4.87 9.62
C ILE A 191 17.78 -5.18 10.35
N GLU A 192 18.08 -6.47 10.58
CA GLU A 192 19.32 -6.90 11.21
C GLU A 192 20.40 -7.26 10.18
N GLU A 193 20.00 -8.00 9.14
CA GLU A 193 20.93 -8.50 8.12
C GLU A 193 20.23 -8.60 6.76
N ILE A 194 20.91 -8.11 5.72
CA ILE A 194 20.49 -8.27 4.32
C ILE A 194 21.37 -9.34 3.66
N GLN A 195 20.80 -10.54 3.43
CA GLN A 195 21.55 -11.69 2.92
C GLN A 195 21.59 -11.72 1.38
N VAL A 196 22.58 -11.04 0.82
CA VAL A 196 22.76 -10.96 -0.63
C VAL A 196 23.36 -12.26 -1.19
N THR A 197 22.54 -13.05 -1.86
CA THR A 197 22.97 -14.27 -2.54
C THR A 197 23.11 -14.02 -4.04
N LYS A 198 24.28 -14.31 -4.61
CA LYS A 198 24.53 -14.20 -6.07
C LYS A 198 23.84 -15.33 -6.84
N SER A 199 22.51 -15.30 -6.88
CA SER A 199 21.67 -16.25 -7.58
C SER A 199 20.49 -15.55 -8.24
N SER A 200 19.64 -16.32 -8.92
CA SER A 200 18.36 -15.82 -9.43
C SER A 200 17.25 -15.80 -8.39
N SER A 201 17.47 -16.40 -7.22
CA SER A 201 16.53 -16.34 -6.11
C SER A 201 16.52 -14.92 -5.53
N PRO A 202 15.37 -14.44 -5.04
CA PRO A 202 15.32 -13.22 -4.22
C PRO A 202 16.29 -13.31 -3.05
N ASN A 203 16.84 -12.17 -2.62
CA ASN A 203 17.62 -12.11 -1.40
C ASN A 203 16.69 -12.20 -0.18
N ASP A 204 17.23 -12.71 0.92
CA ASP A 204 16.53 -12.84 2.18
C ASP A 204 16.96 -11.70 3.13
N VAL A 205 16.06 -11.30 4.02
CA VAL A 205 16.23 -10.23 4.99
C VAL A 205 15.76 -10.74 6.34
N ILE A 206 16.61 -10.57 7.35
CA ILE A 206 16.30 -10.92 8.73
C ILE A 206 15.93 -9.64 9.48
N LEU A 207 14.80 -9.68 10.19
CA LEU A 207 14.30 -8.56 10.97
C LEU A 207 14.07 -9.00 12.42
N SER A 208 14.38 -8.13 13.38
CA SER A 208 13.90 -8.23 14.76
C SER A 208 12.52 -7.60 14.84
N ALA A 209 11.53 -8.36 15.32
CA ALA A 209 10.17 -7.87 15.46
C ALA A 209 10.10 -6.67 16.41
N TYR A 210 9.24 -5.72 16.09
CA TYR A 210 9.01 -4.54 16.93
C TYR A 210 8.34 -4.92 18.27
N ASP A 211 7.33 -5.79 18.21
CA ASP A 211 6.51 -6.22 19.36
C ASP A 211 7.02 -7.49 20.06
N GLY A 212 8.34 -7.66 20.17
CA GLY A 212 8.91 -8.79 20.93
C GLY A 212 10.40 -9.01 20.72
N ASP A 213 10.90 -10.11 21.28
CA ASP A 213 12.29 -10.54 21.12
C ASP A 213 12.48 -11.55 19.96
N ASP A 214 11.44 -11.75 19.13
CA ASP A 214 11.44 -12.72 18.05
C ASP A 214 12.05 -12.13 16.76
N THR A 215 12.83 -12.94 16.04
CA THR A 215 13.33 -12.60 14.70
C THR A 215 12.54 -13.33 13.62
N PHE A 216 12.29 -12.68 12.50
CA PHE A 216 11.68 -13.32 11.33
C PHE A 216 12.47 -13.07 10.05
N GLU A 217 12.30 -13.98 9.09
CA GLU A 217 13.00 -13.97 7.81
C GLU A 217 11.97 -13.84 6.67
N THR A 218 12.25 -12.94 5.73
CA THR A 218 11.42 -12.73 4.54
C THR A 218 12.28 -12.34 3.34
N VAL A 219 11.69 -12.28 2.16
CA VAL A 219 12.41 -11.85 0.94
C VAL A 219 12.45 -10.33 0.84
N GLU A 220 13.55 -9.80 0.29
CA GLU A 220 13.81 -8.37 0.07
C GLU A 220 12.68 -7.66 -0.69
N GLU A 221 12.04 -8.37 -1.63
CA GLU A 221 10.90 -7.84 -2.38
C GLU A 221 9.76 -7.37 -1.46
N TYR A 222 9.54 -8.08 -0.35
CA TYR A 222 8.42 -7.85 0.56
C TYR A 222 8.71 -6.79 1.62
N ILE A 223 9.93 -6.26 1.69
CA ILE A 223 10.30 -5.26 2.69
C ILE A 223 10.02 -3.86 2.18
N VAL A 224 9.35 -3.04 2.99
CA VAL A 224 9.22 -1.60 2.77
C VAL A 224 9.75 -0.90 4.02
N THR A 225 10.70 0.01 3.84
CA THR A 225 11.20 0.84 4.94
C THR A 225 10.16 1.87 5.35
N ILE A 226 9.95 2.02 6.66
CA ILE A 226 8.93 2.90 7.23
C ILE A 226 9.56 3.78 8.30
N ASP A 227 8.77 4.73 8.78
CA ASP A 227 9.11 5.59 9.92
C ASP A 227 8.30 5.21 11.16
N GLU A 228 8.69 5.73 12.32
CA GLU A 228 7.99 5.53 13.59
C GLU A 228 6.52 5.98 13.52
N ASN A 229 6.24 7.01 12.71
CA ASN A 229 4.87 7.50 12.44
C ASN A 229 3.94 6.46 11.77
N PHE A 230 4.45 5.30 11.35
CA PHE A 230 3.66 4.20 10.80
C PHE A 230 3.37 3.10 11.82
N VAL A 231 3.90 3.19 13.04
CA VAL A 231 3.74 2.20 14.12
C VAL A 231 2.55 2.53 15.02
N ASP A 232 2.28 3.81 15.26
CA ASP A 232 1.26 4.28 16.21
C ASP A 232 -0.20 3.91 15.83
N ALA A 233 -0.43 3.45 14.59
CA ALA A 233 -1.77 3.13 14.12
C ALA A 233 -2.31 1.79 14.65
N ASP A 234 -1.44 0.90 15.13
CA ASP A 234 -1.82 -0.40 15.70
C ASP A 234 -2.00 -0.34 17.23
N GLU A 235 -1.41 0.64 17.93
CA GLU A 235 -1.55 0.79 19.40
C GLU A 235 -2.96 1.27 19.82
N GLU A 236 -3.68 1.99 18.97
CA GLU A 236 -5.03 2.46 19.29
C GLU A 236 -6.08 1.33 19.31
N GLU A 237 -5.93 0.29 18.47
CA GLU A 237 -6.86 -0.87 18.47
C GLU A 237 -6.70 -1.77 19.71
N MET A 238 -5.50 -1.86 20.29
CA MET A 238 -5.29 -2.64 21.52
C MET A 238 -5.87 -1.97 22.77
N ASN A 239 -5.99 -0.64 22.79
CA ASN A 239 -6.48 0.09 23.96
C ASN A 239 -8.02 0.27 24.00
N GLU A 240 -8.74 0.02 22.90
CA GLU A 240 -10.21 0.08 22.88
C GLU A 240 -10.89 -1.26 23.21
N LEU A 241 -10.11 -2.34 23.43
CA LEU A 241 -10.61 -3.69 23.72
C LEU A 241 -10.42 -4.16 25.18
N ASP A 242 -9.95 -3.30 26.09
CA ASP A 242 -9.80 -3.58 27.53
C ASP A 242 -10.83 -2.88 28.44
#